data_AF-W4V4V8-F1
#
_entry.id   AF-W4V4V8-F1
#
_cell.length_a   1.000
_cell.length_b   1.000
_cell.length_c   1.000
_cell.angle_alpha   90.00
_cell.angle_beta   90.00
_cell.angle_gamma   90.00
#
_symmetry.space_group_name_H-M   'P 1'
#
loop_
_entity.id
_entity.type
_entity.pdbx_description
1 polymer ?
#
loop_
_entity_poly.entity_id
_entity_poly.type
_entity_poly.pdbx_seq_one_letter_code
_entity_poly.pdbx_strand_id
1 'polypeptide(L)'
;MVFTSGVLIHISPDNINRVLDEIYRCTKEYIWGLEYYADEYTEINYRGNDNLLWKTNFSKLYLDRFPELELVKEEKFKYLNNDNVDVMFLLRKKK
;
A
#
# COMPACT_ATOMS: atom_id res chain seq x y z
N MET A 1 16.22 2.42 0.53
CA MET A 1 14.90 1.84 0.20
C MET A 1 14.11 1.76 1.49
N VAL A 2 12.80 1.98 1.45
CA VAL A 2 11.87 1.62 2.52
C VAL A 2 10.92 0.57 1.96
N PHE A 3 10.50 -0.38 2.79
CA PHE A 3 9.56 -1.41 2.35
C PHE A 3 8.48 -1.69 3.40
N THR A 4 7.30 -2.08 2.94
CA THR A 4 6.19 -2.56 3.77
C THR A 4 5.63 -3.87 3.21
N SER A 5 5.18 -4.76 4.09
CA SER A 5 4.55 -6.03 3.70
C SER A 5 3.50 -6.39 4.72
N GLY A 6 2.23 -6.25 4.38
CA GLY A 6 1.10 -6.43 5.30
C GLY A 6 1.10 -5.43 6.46
N VAL A 7 1.65 -4.22 6.26
CA VAL A 7 1.74 -3.18 7.29
C VAL A 7 0.72 -2.07 7.02
N LEU A 8 0.65 -1.60 5.76
CA LEU A 8 -0.24 -0.48 5.42
C LEU A 8 -1.72 -0.88 5.56
N ILE A 9 -2.03 -2.16 5.41
CA ILE A 9 -3.38 -2.70 5.63
C ILE A 9 -3.92 -2.48 7.04
N HIS A 10 -3.06 -2.18 8.03
CA HIS A 10 -3.47 -1.91 9.41
C HIS A 10 -3.57 -0.41 9.75
N ILE A 11 -3.34 0.47 8.78
CA ILE A 11 -3.39 1.91 8.98
C ILE A 11 -4.75 2.43 8.52
N SER A 12 -5.50 3.05 9.44
CA SER A 12 -6.78 3.69 9.12
C SER A 12 -6.64 4.71 7.96
N PRO A 13 -7.65 4.83 7.08
CA PRO A 13 -7.68 5.84 6.02
C PRO A 13 -7.41 7.27 6.52
N ASP A 14 -7.82 7.59 7.75
CA ASP A 14 -7.60 8.93 8.34
C ASP A 14 -6.11 9.21 8.62
N ASN A 15 -5.32 8.16 8.80
CA ASN A 15 -3.90 8.24 9.17
C ASN A 15 -2.96 7.88 8.02
N ILE A 16 -3.45 7.29 6.92
CA ILE A 16 -2.61 6.74 5.85
C ILE A 16 -1.65 7.79 5.29
N ASN A 17 -2.15 9.00 5.00
CA ASN A 17 -1.38 10.07 4.39
C ASN A 17 -0.13 10.43 5.21
N ARG A 18 -0.26 10.48 6.54
CA ARG A 18 0.87 10.74 7.44
C ARG A 18 1.91 9.62 7.38
N VAL A 19 1.47 8.36 7.30
CA VAL A 19 2.38 7.21 7.18
C VAL A 19 3.11 7.23 5.84
N LEU A 20 2.40 7.51 4.74
CA LEU A 20 3.02 7.62 3.42
C LEU A 20 4.03 8.77 3.35
N ASP A 21 3.75 9.90 4.01
CA ASP A 21 4.70 11.03 4.13
C ASP A 21 6.00 10.62 4.82
N GLU A 22 5.91 9.87 5.92
CA GLU A 22 7.09 9.39 6.64
C GLU A 22 7.87 8.33 5.85
N ILE A 23 7.19 7.41 5.17
CA ILE A 23 7.83 6.43 4.28
C ILE A 23 8.55 7.15 3.14
N TYR A 24 7.90 8.14 2.52
CA TYR A 24 8.50 8.95 1.47
C TYR A 24 9.72 9.71 2.01
N ARG A 25 9.62 10.41 3.15
CA ARG A 25 10.72 11.16 3.77
C ARG A 25 11.94 10.28 4.06
N CYS A 26 11.72 9.08 4.59
CA CYS A 26 12.77 8.11 4.90
C CYS A 26 13.33 7.39 3.66
N THR A 27 12.65 7.48 2.51
CA THR A 27 13.07 6.82 1.29
C THR A 27 14.16 7.60 0.56
N LYS A 28 15.30 6.94 0.32
CA LYS A 28 16.34 7.46 -0.58
C LYS A 28 15.98 7.35 -2.06
N GLU A 29 15.58 6.17 -2.53
CA GLU A 29 15.38 5.91 -3.96
C GLU A 29 14.12 5.06 -4.23
N TYR A 30 14.03 3.87 -3.62
CA TYR A 30 12.91 2.94 -3.86
C TYR A 30 11.97 2.79 -2.67
N ILE A 31 10.68 2.67 -2.96
CA ILE A 31 9.62 2.19 -2.06
C ILE A 31 9.13 0.86 -2.62
N TRP A 32 9.13 -0.18 -1.80
CA TRP A 32 8.56 -1.48 -2.18
C TRP A 32 7.40 -1.82 -1.23
N GLY A 33 6.29 -2.33 -1.76
CA GLY A 33 5.15 -2.74 -0.96
C GLY A 33 4.59 -4.09 -1.40
N LEU A 34 4.06 -4.85 -0.44
CA LEU A 34 3.20 -6.02 -0.66
C LEU A 34 2.01 -5.96 0.30
N GLU A 35 0.85 -5.54 -0.20
CA GLU A 35 -0.31 -5.19 0.64
C GLU A 35 -1.61 -5.70 0.02
N TYR A 36 -2.70 -5.76 0.80
CA TYR A 36 -4.00 -6.19 0.29
C TYR A 36 -4.57 -5.17 -0.69
N TYR A 37 -5.01 -5.65 -1.86
CA TYR A 37 -5.52 -4.84 -2.96
C TYR A 37 -7.05 -4.78 -3.01
N ALA A 38 -7.57 -3.58 -3.24
CA ALA A 38 -8.90 -3.32 -3.80
C ALA A 38 -8.84 -2.04 -4.64
N ASP A 39 -9.75 -1.87 -5.59
CA ASP A 39 -9.80 -0.64 -6.40
C ASP A 39 -10.15 0.58 -5.55
N GLU A 40 -11.04 0.40 -4.58
CA GLU A 40 -11.48 1.40 -3.63
C GLU A 40 -11.12 1.00 -2.20
N TYR A 41 -11.01 1.99 -1.31
CA TYR A 41 -10.79 1.76 0.11
C TYR A 41 -11.90 0.87 0.68
N THR A 42 -11.51 -0.32 1.12
CA THR A 42 -12.43 -1.33 1.63
C THR A 42 -11.94 -1.81 2.99
N GLU A 43 -12.79 -1.63 4.00
CA GLU A 43 -12.57 -2.22 5.31
C GLU A 43 -12.84 -3.73 5.26
N ILE A 44 -12.07 -4.49 6.04
CA ILE A 44 -12.22 -5.93 6.18
C ILE A 44 -12.41 -6.23 7.67
N ASN A 45 -13.45 -6.99 8.01
CA ASN A 45 -13.60 -7.47 9.37
C ASN A 45 -12.42 -8.38 9.74
N TYR A 46 -11.65 -7.97 10.74
CA TYR A 46 -10.44 -8.65 11.17
C TYR A 46 -10.67 -9.40 12.48
N ARG A 47 -10.87 -10.72 12.36
CA ARG A 47 -11.09 -11.61 13.53
C ARG A 47 -12.26 -11.14 14.41
N GLY A 48 -13.35 -10.69 13.80
CA GLY A 48 -14.53 -10.18 14.50
C GLY A 48 -14.45 -8.71 14.90
N ASN A 49 -13.39 -7.99 14.52
CA ASN A 49 -13.21 -6.59 14.84
C ASN A 49 -13.22 -5.73 13.58
N ASP A 50 -13.92 -4.61 13.67
CA ASP A 50 -13.94 -3.55 12.66
C ASP A 50 -12.83 -2.51 12.98
N ASN A 51 -12.52 -1.66 12.02
CA ASN A 51 -11.53 -0.57 12.07
C ASN A 51 -10.11 -1.03 12.41
N LEU A 52 -9.72 -2.22 11.97
CA LEU A 52 -8.36 -2.76 12.18
C LEU A 52 -7.66 -3.23 10.89
N LEU A 53 -8.40 -3.33 9.78
CA LEU A 53 -7.87 -3.86 8.52
C LEU A 53 -8.56 -3.23 7.31
N TRP A 54 -7.76 -2.74 6.37
CA TRP A 54 -8.22 -2.14 5.13
C TRP A 54 -7.41 -2.70 3.96
N LYS A 55 -8.05 -2.74 2.79
CA LYS A 55 -7.40 -2.97 1.49
C LYS A 55 -7.74 -1.85 0.55
N THR A 56 -6.80 -1.48 -0.30
CA THR A 56 -6.94 -0.38 -1.26
C THR A 56 -5.80 -0.46 -2.28
N ASN A 57 -5.80 0.44 -3.25
CA ASN A 57 -4.74 0.59 -4.22
C ASN A 57 -3.61 1.46 -3.64
N PHE A 58 -2.77 0.89 -2.77
CA PHE A 58 -1.70 1.63 -2.09
C PHE A 58 -0.66 2.24 -3.05
N SER A 59 -0.34 1.58 -4.17
CA SER A 59 0.56 2.13 -5.18
C SER A 59 -0.02 3.41 -5.79
N LYS A 60 -1.33 3.43 -6.08
CA LYS A 60 -2.03 4.63 -6.53
C LYS A 60 -2.00 5.74 -5.48
N LEU A 61 -2.20 5.45 -4.20
CA LEU A 61 -2.11 6.46 -3.14
C LEU A 61 -0.75 7.14 -3.10
N TYR A 62 0.34 6.38 -3.25
CA TYR A 62 1.68 6.96 -3.35
C TYR A 62 1.83 7.85 -4.59
N LEU A 63 1.40 7.38 -5.77
CA LEU A 63 1.56 8.10 -7.03
C LEU A 63 0.73 9.38 -7.10
N ASP A 64 -0.49 9.35 -6.56
CA ASP A 64 -1.37 10.53 -6.49
C ASP A 64 -0.82 11.58 -5.50
N ARG A 65 -0.16 11.12 -4.43
CA ARG A 65 0.36 11.99 -3.37
C ARG A 65 1.74 12.58 -3.67
N PHE A 66 2.61 11.83 -4.33
CA PHE A 66 4.00 12.23 -4.60
C PHE A 66 4.29 12.21 -6.11
N PRO A 67 4.18 13.37 -6.79
CA PRO A 67 4.43 13.49 -8.23
C PRO A 67 5.85 13.07 -8.66
N GLU A 68 6.81 13.08 -7.74
CA GLU A 68 8.19 12.65 -7.95
C GLU A 68 8.36 11.12 -7.89
N LEU A 69 7.32 10.36 -7.55
CA LEU A 69 7.36 8.90 -7.69
C LEU A 69 6.99 8.47 -9.10
N GLU A 70 7.57 7.36 -9.52
CA GLU A 70 7.17 6.62 -10.71
C GLU A 70 7.05 5.14 -10.40
N LEU A 71 6.10 4.49 -11.09
CA LEU A 71 5.89 3.05 -10.99
C LEU A 71 6.96 2.31 -11.81
N VAL A 72 7.76 1.48 -11.14
CA VAL A 72 8.77 0.64 -11.80
C VAL A 72 8.19 -0.74 -12.10
N LYS A 73 7.47 -1.33 -11.15
CA LYS A 73 6.80 -2.62 -11.32
C LYS A 73 5.55 -2.70 -10.45
N GLU A 74 4.53 -3.38 -10.95
CA GLU A 74 3.35 -3.78 -10.18
C GLU A 74 2.97 -5.22 -10.57
N GLU A 75 2.57 -6.02 -9.59
CA GLU A 75 2.11 -7.39 -9.82
C GLU A 75 1.06 -7.77 -8.78
N LYS A 76 -0.07 -8.34 -9.22
CA LYS A 76 -1.17 -8.77 -8.34
C LYS A 76 -1.12 -10.27 -8.13
N PHE A 77 -1.30 -10.72 -6.89
CA PHE A 77 -1.26 -12.11 -6.47
C PHE A 77 -2.60 -12.52 -5.87
N LYS A 78 -3.38 -13.32 -6.61
CA LYS A 78 -4.63 -13.89 -6.09
C LYS A 78 -4.33 -15.07 -5.16
N TYR A 79 -5.01 -15.10 -4.02
CA TYR A 79 -4.90 -16.20 -3.06
C TYR A 79 -5.55 -17.47 -3.60
N LEU A 80 -5.03 -18.63 -3.23
CA LEU A 80 -5.56 -19.92 -3.70
C LEU A 80 -6.89 -20.29 -3.00
N ASN A 81 -7.04 -19.88 -1.74
CA ASN A 81 -8.12 -20.36 -0.87
C ASN A 81 -9.25 -19.34 -0.66
N ASN A 82 -9.11 -18.12 -1.19
CA ASN A 82 -10.14 -17.08 -1.10
C ASN A 82 -9.96 -16.05 -2.24
N ASP A 83 -10.85 -15.07 -2.31
CA ASP A 83 -10.81 -14.00 -3.31
C ASP A 83 -9.92 -12.81 -2.93
N ASN A 84 -9.10 -12.94 -1.89
CA ASN A 84 -8.15 -11.88 -1.56
C ASN A 84 -7.06 -11.80 -2.62
N VAL A 85 -6.58 -10.57 -2.82
CA VAL A 85 -5.52 -10.25 -3.77
C VAL A 85 -4.51 -9.37 -3.04
N ASP A 86 -3.24 -9.74 -3.09
CA ASP A 86 -2.17 -8.84 -2.73
C ASP A 86 -1.66 -8.11 -3.97
N VAL A 87 -1.16 -6.90 -3.80
CA VAL A 87 -0.41 -6.19 -4.83
C VAL A 87 1.01 -5.98 -4.34
N MET A 88 1.98 -6.43 -5.13
CA MET A 88 3.36 -5.99 -5.02
C MET A 88 3.56 -4.77 -5.91
N PHE A 89 4.18 -3.73 -5.37
CA PHE A 89 4.59 -2.57 -6.16
C PHE A 89 6.02 -2.15 -5.82
N LEU A 90 6.71 -1.63 -6.82
CA LEU A 90 8.00 -0.98 -6.70
C LEU A 90 7.90 0.41 -7.29
N LEU A 91 8.13 1.43 -6.46
CA LEU A 91 8.16 2.84 -6.85
C LEU A 91 9.58 3.36 -6.74
N ARG A 92 9.94 4.31 -7.61
CA ARG A 92 11.22 5.02 -7.59
C ARG A 92 11.01 6.51 -7.50
N LYS A 93 11.82 7.21 -6.71
CA LYS A 93 11.93 8.67 -6.73
C LYS A 93 12.69 9.11 -7.99
N LYS A 94 12.06 9.98 -8.78
CA LYS A 94 12.68 10.69 -9.91
C LYS A 94 13.87 11.50 -9.38
N LYS A 95 14.95 11.51 -10.16
CA LYS A 95 16.14 12.32 -9.88
C LYS A 95 15.93 13.77 -10.32
#